data_AF-A0A150FVJ2-F1
#
_entry.id   AF-A0A150FVJ2-F1
#
_cell.length_a   1.000
_cell.length_b   1.000
_cell.length_c   1.000
_cell.angle_alpha   90.00
_cell.angle_beta   90.00
_cell.angle_gamma   90.00
#
_symmetry.space_group_name_H-M   'P 1'
#
loop_
_entity.id
_entity.type
_entity.pdbx_description
1 polymer ?
#
loop_
_entity_poly.entity_id
_entity_poly.type
_entity_poly.pdbx_seq_one_letter_code
_entity_poly.pdbx_strand_id
1 'polypeptide(L)'
;MEAATKEDGATPLHIAALNGHAEVVRELLQAGANKEAAMENGATPLHITAENGHVEVVGALLTAGANTEAATKEDGATPLHIAALNGHAEVVRELLQAGANKEAAMEDGATPLLMAAQNGHVEVVGALLQAGANTETANKEEQEEDGERPAAKRPRIDSGGGEKSP
;
A
#
# COMPACT_ATOMS: atom_id res chain seq x y z
N MET A 1 -4.38 4.23 -31.29
CA MET A 1 -4.42 5.03 -30.06
C MET A 1 -5.88 5.34 -29.80
N GLU A 2 -6.58 4.44 -29.11
CA GLU A 2 -7.93 4.71 -28.65
C GLU A 2 -7.85 5.70 -27.49
N ALA A 3 -8.29 6.93 -27.74
CA ALA A 3 -8.75 7.82 -26.69
C ALA A 3 -10.09 7.29 -26.17
N ALA A 4 -10.05 6.19 -25.42
CA ALA A 4 -11.04 5.96 -24.36
C ALA A 4 -10.58 6.86 -23.20
N THR A 5 -11.44 7.62 -22.54
CA THR A 5 -12.63 7.15 -21.84
C THR A 5 -13.56 8.32 -21.55
N LYS A 6 -14.84 8.02 -21.32
CA LYS A 6 -15.76 8.95 -20.67
C LYS A 6 -15.15 9.37 -19.33
N GLU A 7 -15.16 10.67 -19.07
CA GLU A 7 -14.63 11.28 -17.85
C GLU A 7 -15.56 10.97 -16.68
N ASP A 8 -15.45 9.76 -16.14
CA ASP A 8 -16.25 9.23 -15.03
C ASP A 8 -15.86 9.94 -13.71
N GLY A 9 -16.33 11.19 -13.56
CA GLY A 9 -16.12 12.03 -12.37
C GLY A 9 -14.80 12.80 -12.34
N ALA A 10 -14.03 12.84 -13.45
CA ALA A 10 -12.79 13.61 -13.52
C ALA A 10 -13.06 15.12 -13.42
N THR A 11 -12.19 15.83 -12.71
CA THR A 11 -12.26 17.29 -12.53
C THR A 11 -11.07 17.96 -13.24
N PRO A 12 -11.10 19.29 -13.48
CA PRO A 12 -9.93 20.00 -14.01
C PRO A 12 -8.65 19.76 -13.19
N LEU A 13 -8.79 19.57 -11.87
CA LEU A 13 -7.68 19.26 -10.99
C LEU A 13 -7.09 17.87 -11.27
N HIS A 14 -7.91 16.86 -11.57
CA HIS A 14 -7.42 15.54 -12.01
C HIS A 14 -6.65 15.64 -13.33
N ILE A 15 -7.17 16.38 -14.31
CA ILE A 15 -6.52 16.52 -15.61
C ILE A 15 -5.19 17.28 -15.50
N ALA A 16 -5.14 18.35 -14.69
CA ALA A 16 -3.90 19.07 -14.44
C ALA A 16 -2.88 18.20 -13.69
N ALA A 17 -3.34 17.40 -12.73
CA ALA A 17 -2.53 16.43 -11.99
C ALA A 17 -1.94 15.34 -12.90
N LEU A 18 -2.77 14.73 -13.75
CA LEU A 18 -2.37 13.72 -14.74
C LEU A 18 -1.23 14.22 -15.65
N ASN A 19 -1.34 15.48 -16.10
CA ASN A 19 -0.37 16.09 -17.01
C ASN A 19 0.82 16.78 -16.31
N GLY A 20 0.90 16.72 -14.99
CA GLY A 20 2.02 17.32 -14.23
C GLY A 20 2.04 18.85 -14.23
N HIS A 21 0.91 19.52 -14.47
CA HIS A 21 0.84 20.97 -14.59
C HIS A 21 0.77 21.65 -13.22
N ALA A 22 1.90 21.67 -12.49
CA ALA A 22 1.98 22.14 -11.11
C ALA A 22 1.43 23.56 -10.89
N GLU A 23 1.72 24.52 -11.77
CA GLU A 23 1.19 25.89 -11.62
C GLU A 23 -0.33 25.93 -11.80
N VAL A 24 -0.88 25.16 -12.74
CA VAL A 24 -2.34 25.07 -12.94
C VAL A 24 -3.00 24.42 -11.72
N VAL A 25 -2.38 23.38 -11.15
CA VAL A 25 -2.85 22.74 -9.91
C VAL A 25 -2.92 23.76 -8.77
N ARG A 26 -1.87 24.58 -8.58
CA ARG A 26 -1.86 25.60 -7.53
C ARG A 26 -2.98 26.63 -7.71
N GLU A 27 -3.17 27.13 -8.93
CA GLU A 27 -4.24 28.08 -9.25
C GLU A 27 -5.64 27.48 -8.99
N LEU A 28 -5.86 26.24 -9.41
CA LEU A 28 -7.13 25.53 -9.16
C LEU A 28 -7.39 25.36 -7.65
N LEU A 29 -6.37 24.99 -6.87
CA LEU A 29 -6.49 24.85 -5.42
C LEU A 29 -6.78 26.19 -4.74
N GLN A 30 -6.12 27.27 -5.17
CA GLN A 30 -6.39 28.63 -4.68
C GLN A 30 -7.81 29.10 -5.03
N ALA A 31 -8.33 28.68 -6.19
CA ALA A 31 -9.71 28.93 -6.61
C ALA A 31 -10.74 28.05 -5.87
N GLY A 32 -10.31 27.18 -4.95
CA GLY A 32 -11.20 26.34 -4.14
C GLY A 32 -11.57 25.01 -4.79
N ALA A 33 -10.81 24.52 -5.77
CA ALA A 33 -11.01 23.17 -6.28
C ALA A 33 -10.91 22.14 -5.15
N ASN A 34 -11.81 21.15 -5.15
CA ASN A 34 -11.79 20.09 -4.17
C ASN A 34 -10.62 19.13 -4.45
N LYS A 35 -9.57 19.23 -3.63
CA LYS A 35 -8.41 18.33 -3.63
C LYS A 35 -8.74 16.87 -3.31
N GLU A 36 -9.88 16.62 -2.67
CA GLU A 36 -10.39 15.28 -2.35
C GLU A 36 -11.49 14.84 -3.34
N ALA A 37 -11.64 15.53 -4.48
CA ALA A 37 -12.57 15.06 -5.50
C ALA A 37 -12.16 13.63 -5.90
N ALA A 38 -13.10 12.71 -5.92
CA ALA A 38 -12.85 11.32 -6.26
C ALA A 38 -13.57 10.95 -7.55
N MET A 39 -12.88 10.27 -8.45
CA MET A 39 -13.49 9.63 -9.62
C MET A 39 -14.36 8.43 -9.21
N GLU A 40 -15.03 7.79 -10.16
CA GLU A 40 -15.92 6.66 -9.86
C GLU A 40 -15.23 5.51 -9.11
N ASN A 41 -13.96 5.22 -9.42
CA ASN A 41 -13.13 4.22 -8.73
C ASN A 41 -12.56 4.70 -7.38
N GLY A 42 -12.87 5.91 -6.93
CA GLY A 42 -12.35 6.49 -5.69
C GLY A 42 -11.00 7.20 -5.82
N ALA A 43 -10.36 7.19 -6.99
CA ALA A 43 -9.08 7.85 -7.18
C ALA A 43 -9.22 9.38 -7.05
N THR A 44 -8.36 9.97 -6.23
CA THR A 44 -8.22 11.42 -6.03
C THR A 44 -7.09 11.99 -6.90
N PRO A 45 -6.94 13.33 -7.04
CA PRO A 45 -5.81 13.93 -7.74
C PRO A 45 -4.44 13.46 -7.21
N LEU A 46 -4.34 13.15 -5.91
CA LEU A 46 -3.10 12.65 -5.32
C LEU A 46 -2.76 11.23 -5.80
N HIS A 47 -3.77 10.36 -6.03
CA HIS A 47 -3.55 9.05 -6.64
C HIS A 47 -3.04 9.18 -8.07
N ILE A 48 -3.68 10.02 -8.88
CA ILE A 48 -3.31 10.25 -10.28
C ILE A 48 -1.89 10.80 -10.40
N THR A 49 -1.53 11.69 -9.49
CA THR A 49 -0.18 12.24 -9.46
C THR A 49 0.85 11.20 -9.01
N ALA A 50 0.49 10.37 -8.03
CA ALA A 50 1.33 9.28 -7.56
C ALA A 50 1.59 8.22 -8.62
N GLU A 51 0.60 7.93 -9.48
CA GLU A 51 0.73 7.01 -10.62
C GLU A 51 1.71 7.55 -11.68
N ASN A 52 1.69 8.86 -11.91
CA ASN A 52 2.45 9.50 -12.99
C ASN A 52 3.82 10.06 -12.56
N GLY A 53 4.11 10.10 -11.26
CA GLY A 53 5.42 10.49 -10.75
C GLY A 53 5.68 12.01 -10.70
N HIS A 54 4.64 12.85 -10.78
CA HIS A 54 4.80 14.31 -10.86
C HIS A 54 5.06 14.93 -9.47
N VAL A 55 6.31 14.89 -9.01
CA VAL A 55 6.75 15.33 -7.66
C VAL A 55 6.27 16.74 -7.31
N GLU A 56 6.37 17.72 -8.22
CA GLU A 56 5.96 19.10 -7.96
C GLU A 56 4.45 19.23 -7.69
N VAL A 57 3.64 18.42 -8.39
CA VAL A 57 2.19 18.37 -8.17
C VAL A 57 1.88 17.69 -6.84
N VAL A 58 2.62 16.63 -6.46
CA VAL A 58 2.49 15.99 -5.14
C VAL A 58 2.71 17.01 -4.04
N GLY A 59 3.81 17.77 -4.12
CA GLY A 59 4.11 18.83 -3.15
C GLY A 59 3.01 19.88 -3.07
N ALA A 60 2.43 20.30 -4.21
CA ALA A 60 1.33 21.26 -4.23
C ALA A 60 0.06 20.73 -3.55
N LEU A 61 -0.32 19.48 -3.84
CA LEU A 61 -1.49 18.83 -3.24
C LEU A 61 -1.30 18.60 -1.73
N LEU A 62 -0.13 18.12 -1.30
CA LEU A 62 0.19 17.91 0.11
C LEU A 62 0.23 19.23 0.89
N THR A 63 0.80 20.29 0.31
CA THR A 63 0.77 21.64 0.91
C THR A 63 -0.66 22.16 1.09
N ALA A 64 -1.57 21.82 0.17
CA ALA A 64 -2.99 22.12 0.29
C ALA A 64 -3.75 21.21 1.28
N GLY A 65 -3.06 20.25 1.90
CA GLY A 65 -3.59 19.32 2.90
C GLY A 65 -4.32 18.13 2.31
N ALA A 66 -3.89 17.65 1.14
CA ALA A 66 -4.49 16.45 0.53
C ALA A 66 -4.29 15.22 1.43
N ASN A 67 -5.31 14.36 1.51
CA ASN A 67 -5.27 13.16 2.35
C ASN A 67 -4.34 12.09 1.77
N THR A 68 -3.24 11.78 2.46
CA THR A 68 -2.30 10.71 2.07
C THR A 68 -2.87 9.31 2.24
N GLU A 69 -3.92 9.17 3.05
CA GLU A 69 -4.58 7.89 3.36
C GLU A 69 -5.89 7.72 2.60
N ALA A 70 -6.14 8.54 1.57
CA ALA A 70 -7.26 8.30 0.67
C ALA A 70 -7.09 6.91 0.03
N ALA A 71 -8.18 6.13 -0.01
CA ALA A 71 -8.17 4.77 -0.53
C ALA A 71 -9.08 4.66 -1.75
N THR A 72 -8.61 3.98 -2.80
CA THR A 72 -9.44 3.58 -3.94
C THR A 72 -10.54 2.61 -3.49
N LYS A 73 -11.59 2.49 -4.29
CA LYS A 73 -12.74 1.61 -3.99
C LYS A 73 -12.51 0.15 -4.34
N GLU A 74 -11.58 -0.14 -5.24
CA GLU A 74 -11.43 -1.48 -5.81
C GLU A 74 -10.62 -2.41 -4.91
N ASP A 75 -9.55 -1.89 -4.31
CA ASP A 75 -8.57 -2.66 -3.54
C ASP A 75 -8.09 -1.92 -2.28
N GLY A 76 -8.57 -0.71 -2.04
CA GLY A 76 -8.12 0.11 -0.92
C GLY A 76 -6.70 0.68 -1.10
N ALA A 77 -6.17 0.71 -2.33
CA ALA A 77 -4.87 1.29 -2.61
C ALA A 77 -4.82 2.78 -2.21
N THR A 78 -3.73 3.15 -1.52
CA THR A 78 -3.43 4.55 -1.18
C THR A 78 -2.45 5.15 -2.20
N PRO A 79 -2.27 6.49 -2.26
CA PRO A 79 -1.24 7.10 -3.10
C PRO A 79 0.15 6.51 -2.91
N LEU A 80 0.50 6.07 -1.69
CA LEU A 80 1.79 5.44 -1.41
C LEU A 80 1.93 4.06 -2.08
N HIS A 81 0.85 3.26 -2.09
CA HIS A 81 0.81 2.00 -2.85
C HIS A 81 1.02 2.24 -4.34
N ILE A 82 0.28 3.20 -4.91
CA ILE A 82 0.35 3.53 -6.33
C ILE A 82 1.74 4.03 -6.74
N ALA A 83 2.34 4.93 -5.96
CA ALA A 83 3.71 5.39 -6.23
C ALA A 83 4.74 4.26 -6.11
N ALA A 84 4.55 3.36 -5.14
CA ALA A 84 5.44 2.23 -4.93
C ALA A 84 5.34 1.18 -6.04
N LEU A 85 4.12 0.88 -6.50
CA LEU A 85 3.85 0.00 -7.64
C LEU A 85 4.51 0.51 -8.93
N ASN A 86 4.48 1.84 -9.15
CA ASN A 86 5.00 2.47 -10.36
C ASN A 86 6.49 2.87 -10.28
N GLY A 87 7.14 2.70 -9.13
CA GLY A 87 8.58 2.94 -8.99
C GLY A 87 8.98 4.39 -8.76
N HIS A 88 8.05 5.27 -8.40
CA HIS A 88 8.31 6.71 -8.26
C HIS A 88 8.92 7.06 -6.89
N ALA A 89 10.22 6.80 -6.74
CA ALA A 89 10.94 6.93 -5.47
C ALA A 89 10.85 8.34 -4.84
N GLU A 90 10.92 9.41 -5.65
CA GLU A 90 10.80 10.77 -5.11
C GLU A 90 9.38 11.06 -4.58
N VAL A 91 8.35 10.60 -5.29
CA VAL A 91 6.96 10.71 -4.80
C VAL A 91 6.77 9.94 -3.50
N VAL A 92 7.33 8.73 -3.41
CA VAL A 92 7.31 7.94 -2.17
C VAL A 92 7.93 8.71 -1.02
N ARG A 93 9.08 9.37 -1.23
CA ARG A 93 9.72 10.19 -0.19
C ARG A 93 8.85 11.36 0.25
N GLU A 94 8.25 12.10 -0.69
CA GLU A 94 7.34 13.20 -0.38
C GLU A 94 6.12 12.74 0.43
N LEU A 95 5.49 11.63 0.03
CA LEU A 95 4.34 11.07 0.75
C LEU A 95 4.73 10.64 2.17
N LEU A 96 5.86 9.96 2.35
CA LEU A 96 6.36 9.55 3.66
C LEU A 96 6.70 10.74 4.56
N GLN A 97 7.29 11.80 4.00
CA GLN A 97 7.57 13.05 4.73
C GLN A 97 6.28 13.75 5.17
N ALA A 98 5.22 13.66 4.36
CA ALA A 98 3.89 14.14 4.71
C ALA A 98 3.13 13.23 5.69
N GLY A 99 3.73 12.12 6.13
CA GLY A 99 3.17 11.25 7.15
C GLY A 99 2.33 10.09 6.62
N ALA A 100 2.45 9.76 5.32
CA ALA A 100 1.77 8.59 4.76
C ALA A 100 2.13 7.31 5.53
N ASN A 101 1.14 6.45 5.77
CA ASN A 101 1.38 5.21 6.49
C ASN A 101 2.13 4.19 5.62
N LYS A 102 3.43 4.04 5.88
CA LYS A 102 4.29 3.03 5.22
C LYS A 102 3.85 1.58 5.43
N GLU A 103 3.05 1.31 6.45
CA GLU A 103 2.47 -0.01 6.75
C GLU A 103 0.99 -0.09 6.36
N ALA A 104 0.49 0.84 5.54
CA ALA A 104 -0.84 0.71 4.98
C ALA A 104 -0.95 -0.63 4.25
N ALA A 105 -2.10 -1.28 4.37
CA ALA A 105 -2.39 -2.56 3.74
C ALA A 105 -3.67 -2.42 2.92
N MET A 106 -3.61 -2.90 1.68
CA MET A 106 -4.76 -3.06 0.82
C MET A 106 -5.67 -4.19 1.32
N GLU A 107 -6.81 -4.41 0.66
CA GLU A 107 -7.76 -5.46 1.04
C GLU A 107 -7.16 -6.87 1.01
N ASP A 108 -6.19 -7.13 0.13
CA ASP A 108 -5.46 -8.38 0.03
C ASP A 108 -4.24 -8.46 0.99
N GLY A 109 -4.04 -7.44 1.82
CA GLY A 109 -2.93 -7.34 2.75
C GLY A 109 -1.61 -6.87 2.14
N ALA A 110 -1.57 -6.53 0.85
CA ALA A 110 -0.36 -6.01 0.23
C ALA A 110 0.00 -4.62 0.78
N THR A 111 1.28 -4.44 1.10
CA THR A 111 1.86 -3.18 1.58
C THR A 111 2.61 -2.45 0.45
N PRO A 112 2.92 -1.15 0.58
CA PRO A 112 3.74 -0.44 -0.40
C PRO A 112 5.10 -1.11 -0.62
N LEU A 113 5.72 -1.66 0.43
CA LEU A 113 6.98 -2.37 0.32
C LEU A 113 6.86 -3.65 -0.50
N LEU A 114 5.78 -4.41 -0.31
CA LEU A 114 5.52 -5.62 -1.09
C LEU A 114 5.34 -5.30 -2.57
N MET A 115 4.57 -4.26 -2.91
CA MET A 115 4.37 -3.83 -4.30
C MET A 115 5.69 -3.41 -4.96
N ALA A 116 6.50 -2.61 -4.28
CA ALA A 116 7.80 -2.17 -4.79
C ALA A 116 8.75 -3.35 -5.00
N ALA A 117 8.79 -4.31 -4.06
CA ALA A 117 9.64 -5.49 -4.13
C ALA A 117 9.20 -6.43 -5.26
N GLN A 118 7.90 -6.67 -5.41
CA GLN A 118 7.33 -7.51 -6.47
C GLN A 118 7.68 -6.98 -7.87
N ASN A 119 7.73 -5.66 -8.03
CA ASN A 119 8.01 -5.00 -9.30
C ASN A 119 9.48 -4.64 -9.51
N GLY A 120 10.36 -4.93 -8.54
CA GLY A 120 11.81 -4.72 -8.67
C GLY A 120 12.27 -3.27 -8.50
N HIS A 121 11.47 -2.41 -7.87
CA HIS A 121 11.76 -0.98 -7.71
C HIS A 121 12.72 -0.72 -6.54
N VAL A 122 14.02 -0.98 -6.77
CA VAL A 122 15.07 -0.92 -5.74
C VAL A 122 15.12 0.42 -5.00
N GLU A 123 14.96 1.55 -5.70
CA GLU A 123 15.02 2.88 -5.07
C GLU A 123 13.83 3.14 -4.15
N VAL A 124 12.63 2.68 -4.53
CA VAL A 124 11.44 2.74 -3.69
C VAL A 124 11.60 1.85 -2.46
N VAL A 125 12.06 0.62 -2.64
CA VAL A 125 12.36 -0.29 -1.52
C VAL A 125 13.34 0.37 -0.56
N GLY A 126 14.41 0.97 -1.07
CA GLY A 126 15.37 1.72 -0.27
C GLY A 126 14.71 2.87 0.52
N ALA A 127 13.86 3.66 -0.12
CA ALA A 127 13.16 4.77 0.54
C ALA A 127 12.23 4.30 1.66
N LEU A 128 11.45 3.24 1.42
CA LEU A 128 10.53 2.65 2.40
C LEU A 128 11.29 2.06 3.60
N LEU A 129 12.39 1.33 3.36
CA LEU A 129 13.23 0.77 4.43
C LEU A 129 13.94 1.86 5.24
N GLN A 130 14.39 2.94 4.60
CA GLN A 130 14.96 4.10 5.29
C GLN A 130 13.92 4.80 6.18
N ALA A 131 12.64 4.79 5.78
CA ALA A 131 11.53 5.25 6.60
C ALA A 131 11.10 4.25 7.69
N GLY A 132 11.77 3.08 7.77
CA GLY A 132 11.53 2.04 8.76
C GLY A 132 10.35 1.13 8.43
N ALA A 133 10.07 0.88 7.15
CA ALA A 133 9.05 -0.08 6.75
C ALA A 133 9.46 -1.50 7.17
N ASN A 134 8.50 -2.29 7.64
CA ASN A 134 8.76 -3.65 8.10
C ASN A 134 9.01 -4.60 6.92
N THR A 135 10.07 -5.40 6.99
CA THR A 135 10.43 -6.36 5.93
C THR A 135 9.63 -7.66 5.96
N GLU A 136 8.89 -7.90 7.04
CA GLU A 136 8.21 -9.18 7.31
C GLU A 136 6.68 -9.11 7.19
N THR A 137 6.09 -7.95 6.86
CA THR A 137 4.63 -7.73 6.94
C THR A 137 3.80 -8.33 5.80
N ALA A 138 4.30 -9.34 5.08
CA ALA A 138 3.42 -10.18 4.28
C ALA A 138 2.83 -11.27 5.20
N ASN A 139 1.50 -11.25 5.37
CA ASN A 139 0.70 -12.22 6.13
C ASN A 139 0.67 -12.07 7.67
N LYS A 140 -0.36 -11.39 8.18
CA LYS A 140 -1.02 -11.86 9.40
C LYS A 140 -1.92 -13.04 9.03
N GLU A 141 -1.32 -14.19 8.73
CA GLU A 141 -2.03 -15.45 8.97
C GLU A 141 -1.87 -15.77 10.46
N GLU A 142 -3.00 -16.08 11.06
CA GLU A 142 -3.25 -16.31 12.47
C GLU A 142 -2.20 -17.27 13.07
N GLN A 143 -1.41 -16.80 14.03
CA GLN A 143 -0.82 -17.71 15.00
C GLN A 143 -1.94 -18.18 15.92
N GLU A 144 -2.65 -19.24 15.53
CA GLU A 144 -3.33 -20.12 16.47
C GLU A 144 -2.23 -20.81 17.34
N GLU A 145 -1.77 -20.11 18.38
CA GLU A 145 -1.18 -20.78 19.54
C GLU A 145 -2.31 -21.51 20.26
N ASP A 146 -2.51 -22.80 19.95
CA ASP A 146 -3.26 -23.69 20.82
C ASP A 146 -2.41 -24.91 21.24
N GLY A 147 -1.63 -24.68 22.29
CA GLY A 147 -1.59 -25.57 23.44
C GLY A 147 -0.91 -26.94 23.26
N GLU A 148 0.41 -26.94 23.35
CA GLU A 148 1.18 -28.13 23.69
C GLU A 148 0.70 -28.73 25.02
N ARG A 149 0.02 -29.90 24.96
CA ARG A 149 -0.23 -30.74 26.15
C ARG A 149 0.93 -31.74 26.32
N PRO A 150 1.45 -31.91 27.56
CA PRO A 150 2.73 -32.55 27.80
C PRO A 150 2.68 -34.07 27.66
N ALA A 151 3.86 -34.61 27.36
CA ALA A 151 4.17 -36.02 27.13
C ALA A 151 3.51 -37.00 28.13
N ALA A 152 2.63 -37.87 27.62
CA ALA A 152 2.27 -39.10 28.30
C ALA A 152 3.41 -40.12 28.17
N LYS A 153 4.01 -40.48 29.30
CA LYS A 153 5.00 -41.57 29.44
C LYS A 153 4.48 -42.85 28.77
N ARG A 154 5.28 -43.39 27.84
CA ARG A 154 5.08 -44.75 27.31
C ARG A 154 5.15 -45.76 28.46
N PRO A 155 4.18 -46.68 28.61
CA PRO A 155 4.35 -47.78 29.54
C PRO A 155 5.41 -48.75 29.00
N ARG A 156 6.26 -49.22 29.92
CA ARG A 156 7.33 -50.18 29.65
C ARG A 156 6.74 -51.49 29.17
N ILE A 157 7.32 -52.01 28.09
CA ILE A 157 7.27 -53.42 27.73
C ILE A 157 7.77 -54.23 28.92
N ASP A 158 6.98 -55.19 29.39
CA ASP A 158 7.49 -56.30 30.19
C ASP A 158 7.23 -57.58 29.43
N SER A 159 8.29 -58.38 29.37
CA SER A 159 8.47 -59.54 28.52
C SER A 159 8.70 -60.72 29.43
N GLY A 160 7.74 -61.63 29.50
CA GLY A 160 7.87 -62.97 30.08
C GLY A 160 6.62 -63.75 29.66
N GLY A 161 6.66 -64.80 28.85
CA GLY A 161 7.45 -66.02 29.05
C GLY A 161 6.97 -66.66 30.36
N GLY A 162 6.20 -67.73 30.43
CA GLY A 162 5.96 -68.90 29.57
C GLY A 162 5.74 -70.07 30.54
N GLU A 163 4.95 -71.07 30.14
CA GLU A 163 4.80 -72.40 30.78
C GLU A 163 4.05 -72.40 32.16
N LYS A 164 3.26 -73.40 32.56
CA LYS A 164 2.96 -74.76 32.10
C LYS A 164 1.67 -75.24 32.79
N SER A 165 0.99 -76.21 32.16
CA SER A 165 -0.11 -77.04 32.71
C SER A 165 0.28 -77.78 34.01
N PRO A 166 -0.67 -78.40 34.73
CA PRO A 166 -1.35 -79.63 34.29
C PRO A 166 -2.87 -79.53 34.18
#